data_AF-A0A9P5NHG9-F1
#
_entry.id   AF-A0A9P5NHG9-F1
#
_cell.length_a   1.000
_cell.length_b   1.000
_cell.length_c   1.000
_cell.angle_alpha   90.00
_cell.angle_beta   90.00
_cell.angle_gamma   90.00
#
_symmetry.space_group_name_H-M   'P 1'
#
loop_
_entity.id
_entity.type
_entity.pdbx_description
1 polymer ?
#
loop_
_entity_poly.entity_id
_entity_poly.type
_entity_poly.pdbx_seq_one_letter_code
_entity_poly.pdbx_strand_id
1 'polypeptide(L)'
;TAHQSCTNHPLKCPLCSTFVWKYNLIHHIIDTHPTADKTLYESHYALDAKEVIAMKKIYLTPQRSKKSKQIKALAISANHSSCFAFT
;
A
#
# COMPACT_ATOMS: atom_id res chain seq x y z
N THR A 1 16.65 -8.16 -18.52
CA THR A 1 15.27 -7.66 -18.28
C THR A 1 15.32 -6.69 -17.12
N ALA A 2 14.88 -5.44 -17.32
CA ALA A 2 14.93 -4.41 -16.29
C ALA A 2 13.89 -4.72 -15.21
N HIS A 3 14.35 -5.13 -14.03
CA HIS A 3 13.51 -5.32 -12.85
C HIS A 3 13.03 -3.94 -12.41
N GLN A 4 11.78 -3.60 -12.73
CA GLN A 4 11.14 -2.33 -12.39
C GLN A 4 11.25 -2.14 -10.87
N SER A 5 12.05 -1.16 -10.48
CA SER A 5 12.41 -0.90 -9.09
C SER A 5 11.23 -0.18 -8.45
N CYS A 6 10.46 -0.89 -7.63
CA CYS A 6 9.37 -0.35 -6.82
C CYS A 6 8.30 0.36 -7.66
N THR A 7 7.64 -0.37 -8.56
CA THR A 7 6.33 0.08 -9.07
C THR A 7 5.38 0.18 -7.87
N ASN A 8 4.94 1.40 -7.55
CA ASN A 8 3.88 1.68 -6.57
C ASN A 8 2.51 1.23 -7.15
N HIS A 9 2.43 -0.04 -7.50
CA HIS A 9 1.25 -0.70 -8.04
C HIS A 9 1.01 -1.99 -7.24
N PRO A 10 -0.18 -2.18 -6.65
CA PRO A 10 -0.48 -3.40 -5.93
C PRO A 10 -0.56 -4.57 -6.89
N LEU A 11 -0.07 -5.73 -6.45
CA LEU A 11 -0.11 -6.96 -7.22
C LEU A 11 -1.40 -7.72 -6.91
N LYS A 12 -1.99 -8.36 -7.91
CA LYS A 12 -3.08 -9.29 -7.67
C LYS A 12 -2.51 -10.57 -7.04
N CYS A 13 -3.11 -11.03 -5.95
CA CYS A 13 -2.73 -12.29 -5.34
C CYS A 13 -2.97 -13.44 -6.34
N PRO A 14 -2.05 -14.42 -6.47
CA PRO A 14 -2.28 -15.59 -7.32
C PRO A 14 -3.25 -16.61 -6.71
N LEU A 15 -3.47 -16.55 -5.39
CA LEU A 15 -4.30 -17.49 -4.63
C LEU A 15 -5.73 -16.97 -4.41
N CYS A 16 -5.96 -15.66 -4.53
CA CYS A 16 -7.28 -15.05 -4.37
C CYS A 16 -7.43 -13.78 -5.20
N SER A 17 -8.59 -13.13 -5.14
CA SER A 17 -8.90 -11.93 -5.93
C SER A 17 -8.42 -10.62 -5.31
N THR A 18 -7.70 -10.63 -4.19
CA THR A 18 -7.28 -9.40 -3.49
C THR A 18 -6.04 -8.77 -4.12
N PHE A 19 -5.98 -7.44 -4.06
CA PHE A 19 -4.80 -6.66 -4.46
C PHE A 19 -3.95 -6.34 -3.24
N VAL A 20 -2.69 -6.75 -3.27
CA VAL A 20 -1.75 -6.63 -2.14
C VAL A 20 -0.46 -5.99 -2.63
N TRP A 21 0.09 -5.08 -1.83
CA TRP A 21 1.40 -4.49 -2.11
C TRP A 21 2.49 -5.57 -2.14
N LYS A 22 3.43 -5.46 -3.08
CA LYS A 22 4.52 -6.44 -3.24
C LYS A 22 5.24 -6.79 -1.93
N TYR A 23 5.56 -5.77 -1.13
CA TYR A 23 6.24 -5.94 0.16
C TYR A 23 5.36 -6.55 1.28
N ASN A 24 4.05 -6.60 1.09
CA ASN A 24 3.10 -7.22 2.02
C ASN A 24 2.57 -8.58 1.54
N LEU A 25 2.92 -9.00 0.32
CA LEU A 25 2.37 -10.20 -0.31
C LEU A 25 2.72 -11.47 0.50
N ILE A 26 3.93 -11.57 1.04
CA ILE A 26 4.33 -12.69 1.89
C ILE A 26 3.49 -12.82 3.15
N HIS A 27 3.21 -11.69 3.82
CA HIS A 27 2.34 -11.67 5.00
C HIS A 27 0.92 -12.10 4.66
N HIS A 28 0.39 -11.58 3.56
CA HIS A 28 -0.93 -11.99 3.07
C HIS A 28 -1.01 -13.49 2.78
N ILE A 29 0.00 -14.08 2.15
CA ILE A 29 0.04 -15.53 1.87
C ILE A 29 0.07 -16.32 3.20
N ILE A 30 0.91 -15.92 4.16
CA ILE A 30 1.01 -16.61 5.45
C ILE A 30 -0.31 -16.55 6.23
N ASP A 31 -0.94 -15.37 6.28
CA ASP A 31 -2.11 -15.14 7.12
C ASP A 31 -3.42 -15.64 6.47
N THR A 32 -3.56 -15.44 5.16
CA THR A 32 -4.81 -15.74 4.42
C THR A 32 -4.79 -17.13 3.77
N HIS A 33 -3.60 -17.66 3.48
CA HIS A 33 -3.41 -18.92 2.76
C HIS A 33 -2.42 -19.84 3.50
N PRO A 34 -2.74 -20.28 4.74
CA PRO A 34 -1.79 -21.03 5.59
C PRO A 34 -1.36 -22.38 5.02
N THR A 35 -2.13 -22.95 4.08
CA THR A 35 -1.82 -24.21 3.40
C THR A 35 -0.99 -24.03 2.12
N ALA A 36 -0.78 -22.80 1.67
CA ALA A 36 -0.02 -22.52 0.45
C ALA A 36 1.48 -22.45 0.74
N ASP A 37 2.28 -23.02 -0.16
CA ASP A 37 3.73 -22.91 -0.07
C ASP A 37 4.18 -21.52 -0.50
N LYS A 38 4.72 -20.75 0.45
CA LYS A 38 5.24 -19.40 0.20
C LYS A 38 6.43 -19.39 -0.76
N THR A 39 7.23 -20.45 -0.80
CA THR A 39 8.47 -20.50 -1.62
C THR A 39 8.16 -20.47 -3.12
N LEU A 40 7.03 -21.03 -3.53
CA LEU A 40 6.51 -20.97 -4.91
C LEU A 40 6.26 -19.54 -5.40
N TYR A 41 6.01 -18.60 -4.48
CA TYR A 41 5.68 -17.22 -4.80
C TYR A 41 6.83 -16.25 -4.53
N GLU A 42 8.04 -16.75 -4.24
CA GLU A 42 9.17 -15.92 -3.87
C GLU A 42 9.51 -14.88 -4.94
N SER A 43 9.44 -15.26 -6.22
CA SER A 43 9.64 -14.32 -7.34
C SER A 43 8.63 -13.16 -7.37
N HIS A 44 7.44 -13.34 -6.80
CA HIS A 44 6.39 -12.32 -6.77
C HIS A 44 6.60 -11.28 -5.67
N TYR A 45 7.22 -11.66 -4.54
CA TYR A 45 7.44 -10.76 -3.39
C TYR A 45 8.92 -10.42 -3.14
N ALA A 46 9.87 -11.08 -3.82
CA ALA A 46 11.29 -10.80 -3.68
C ALA A 46 11.59 -9.33 -4.00
N LEU A 47 12.11 -8.62 -3.00
CA LEU A 47 12.55 -7.24 -3.12
C LEU A 47 14.02 -7.22 -3.48
N ASP A 48 14.40 -6.40 -4.46
CA ASP A 48 15.80 -6.16 -4.78
C ASP A 48 16.48 -5.41 -3.62
N ALA A 49 17.79 -5.62 -3.43
CA ALA A 49 18.54 -4.99 -2.34
C ALA A 49 18.41 -3.46 -2.36
N LYS A 50 18.34 -2.87 -3.56
CA LYS A 50 18.13 -1.42 -3.74
C LYS A 50 16.76 -0.97 -3.24
N GLU A 51 15.72 -1.77 -3.45
CA GLU A 51 14.36 -1.48 -2.99
C GLU A 51 14.31 -1.50 -1.46
N VAL A 52 14.94 -2.50 -0.83
CA VAL A 52 15.03 -2.60 0.63
C VAL A 52 15.75 -1.39 1.22
N ILE A 53 16.87 -0.97 0.62
CA ILE A 53 17.62 0.21 1.06
C ILE A 53 16.76 1.48 0.93
N ALA A 54 16.05 1.66 -0.19
CA ALA A 54 15.20 2.81 -0.43
C ALA A 54 14.03 2.87 0.57
N MET A 55 13.36 1.73 0.82
CA MET A 55 12.26 1.64 1.79
C MET A 55 12.76 1.93 3.21
N LYS A 56 13.91 1.36 3.61
CA LYS A 56 14.53 1.64 4.90
C LYS A 56 14.86 3.13 5.06
N LYS A 57 15.37 3.77 4.01
CA LYS A 57 15.65 5.21 4.00
C LYS A 57 14.38 6.01 4.22
N ILE A 58 13.27 5.68 3.53
CA ILE A 58 11.98 6.36 3.71
C ILE A 58 11.48 6.19 5.14
N TYR A 59 11.51 4.96 5.66
CA TYR A 59 11.06 4.64 7.02
C TYR A 59 11.82 5.41 8.10
N LEU A 60 13.15 5.50 7.95
CA LEU A 60 14.01 6.21 8.90
C LEU A 60 13.99 7.73 8.73
N THR A 61 13.46 8.25 7.62
CA THR A 61 13.41 9.69 7.38
C THR A 61 12.35 10.28 8.32
N PRO A 62 12.74 11.16 9.27
CA PRO A 62 11.78 11.77 10.17
C PRO A 62 10.74 12.54 9.37
N GLN A 63 9.47 12.30 9.67
CA GLN A 63 8.36 12.95 8.98
C GLN A 63 8.44 14.44 9.26
N ARG A 64 8.80 15.24 8.24
CA ARG A 64 8.86 16.70 8.40
C ARG A 64 7.46 17.20 8.76
N SER A 65 7.35 17.88 9.90
CA SER A 65 6.12 18.56 10.27
C SER A 65 5.77 19.56 9.15
N LYS A 66 4.64 19.32 8.47
CA LYS A 66 4.11 20.30 7.53
C LYS A 66 3.67 21.49 8.38
N LYS A 67 4.20 22.68 8.10
CA LYS A 67 3.61 23.92 8.64
C LYS A 67 2.13 23.88 8.28
N SER A 68 1.27 23.83 9.30
CA SER A 68 -0.16 23.94 9.16
C SER A 68 -0.44 25.25 8.42
N LYS A 69 -0.74 25.16 7.12
CA LYS A 69 -1.43 26.26 6.46
C LYS A 69 -2.82 26.22 7.05
N GLN A 70 -3.25 27.30 7.69
CA GLN A 70 -4.63 27.48 8.12
C GLN A 70 -5.51 27.33 6.87
N ILE A 71 -6.05 26.13 6.66
CA ILE A 71 -6.99 25.87 5.59
C ILE A 71 -8.23 26.64 6.02
N LYS A 72 -8.46 27.80 5.38
CA LYS A 72 -9.77 28.47 5.49
C LYS A 72 -10.81 27.44 5.09
N ALA A 73 -11.69 27.08 6.01
CA ALA A 73 -12.77 26.15 5.72
C ALA A 73 -13.52 26.67 4.50
N LEU A 74 -13.54 25.89 3.43
CA LEU A 74 -14.42 26.17 2.30
C LEU A 74 -15.85 25.98 2.82
N ALA A 75 -16.69 27.00 2.67
CA ALA A 75 -18.09 26.91 3.02
C ALA A 75 -18.73 25.81 2.16
N ILE A 76 -19.10 24.70 2.79
CA ILE A 76 -19.91 23.66 2.14
C ILE A 76 -21.27 24.31 1.90
N SER A 77 -21.62 24.59 0.64
CA SER A 77 -22.96 25.06 0.32
C SER A 77 -23.96 23.96 0.68
N ALA A 78 -25.15 24.36 1.16
CA ALA A 78 -26.19 23.43 1.61
C ALA A 78 -26.56 22.38 0.54
N ASN A 79 -26.29 22.68 -0.74
CA ASN A 79 -26.58 21.82 -1.88
C ASN A 79 -25.63 20.61 -2.04
N HIS A 80 -24.58 20.50 -1.22
CA HIS A 80 -23.65 19.36 -1.23
C HIS A 80 -23.71 18.50 0.05
N SER A 81 -24.65 18.77 0.95
CA SER A 81 -24.93 17.89 2.08
C SER A 81 -25.81 16.73 1.62
N SER A 82 -25.21 15.65 1.12
CA SER A 82 -25.91 14.38 0.97
C SER A 82 -26.09 13.76 2.35
N CYS A 83 -27.08 14.24 3.10
CA CYS A 83 -27.57 13.54 4.27
C CYS A 83 -28.20 12.23 3.79
N PHE A 84 -27.51 11.10 4.00
CA PHE A 84 -28.17 9.80 4.00
C PHE A 84 -29.06 9.74 5.24
N ALA A 85 -30.35 9.96 5.06
CA ALA A 85 -31.36 9.64 6.06
C ALA A 85 -31.89 8.21 5.80
N PHE A 86 -31.48 7.28 6.65
CA PHE A 86 -32.16 6.03 7.01
C PHE A 86 -32.01 6.01 8.55
N THR A 87 -33.02 5.96 9.39
CA THR A 87 -34.43 5.53 9.34
C THR A 87 -35.25 6.39 10.29
#